data_AF-A0A2H1FDE8-F1
#
_entry.id   AF-A0A2H1FDE8-F1
#
_cell.length_a   1.000
_cell.length_b   1.000
_cell.length_c   1.000
_cell.angle_alpha   90.00
_cell.angle_beta   90.00
_cell.angle_gamma   90.00
#
_symmetry.space_group_name_H-M   'P 1'
#
loop_
_entity.id
_entity.type
_entity.pdbx_description
1 polymer ?
#
loop_
_entity_poly.entity_id
_entity_poly.type
_entity_poly.pdbx_seq_one_letter_code
_entity_poly.pdbx_strand_id
1 'polypeptide(L)'
;MDTTNILSTMPLYHDSMTYVDCAGDDTVAQELETYLKSHGFSAKADKSMIVVNENDIDHILVHFLKETNRLDYKIRKIDSENLLLSKEVQLEDFGFFRCEMCGYALSSQEELLVHRRAHGIQLL
;
A
#
# COMPACT_ATOMS: atom_id res chain seq x y z
N MET A 1 -43.64 -37.51 17.22
CA MET A 1 -42.68 -36.53 17.74
C MET A 1 -41.34 -36.91 17.17
N ASP A 2 -40.88 -36.18 16.16
CA ASP A 2 -39.45 -36.04 15.88
C ASP A 2 -39.28 -34.70 15.20
N THR A 3 -39.04 -33.70 16.05
CA THR A 3 -38.64 -32.35 15.69
C THR A 3 -37.14 -32.30 15.87
N THR A 4 -36.38 -32.04 14.80
CA THR A 4 -35.17 -31.18 14.74
C THR A 4 -34.27 -31.58 13.58
N ASN A 5 -34.17 -30.70 12.58
CA ASN A 5 -32.92 -30.01 12.23
C ASN A 5 -33.09 -29.34 10.86
N ILE A 6 -33.55 -28.09 10.90
CA ILE A 6 -33.33 -27.15 9.80
C ILE A 6 -32.19 -26.26 10.29
N LEU A 7 -30.96 -26.77 10.23
CA LEU A 7 -29.78 -25.95 10.46
C LEU A 7 -29.48 -25.23 9.13
N SER A 8 -30.03 -24.03 9.04
CA SER A 8 -29.54 -22.86 8.31
C SER A 8 -28.22 -23.06 7.55
N THR A 9 -28.29 -23.31 6.24
CA THR A 9 -27.18 -23.06 5.32
C THR A 9 -27.28 -21.62 4.84
N MET A 10 -26.98 -20.66 5.73
CA MET A 10 -26.60 -19.32 5.26
C MET A 10 -25.13 -19.38 4.85
N PRO A 11 -24.78 -18.91 3.64
CA PRO A 11 -23.37 -18.73 3.31
C PRO A 11 -22.81 -17.73 4.32
N LEU A 12 -21.71 -18.11 4.98
CA LEU A 12 -20.87 -17.15 5.70
C LEU A 12 -20.40 -16.15 4.65
N TYR A 13 -21.11 -15.03 4.52
CA TYR A 13 -20.56 -13.85 3.86
C TYR A 13 -19.30 -13.50 4.66
N HIS A 14 -18.14 -13.87 4.13
CA HIS A 14 -16.93 -13.17 4.50
C HIS A 14 -17.15 -11.74 4.01
N ASP A 15 -17.46 -10.84 4.95
CA ASP A 15 -17.28 -9.41 4.74
C ASP A 15 -15.85 -9.25 4.25
N SER A 16 -15.71 -9.00 2.96
CA SER A 16 -14.43 -8.96 2.30
C SER A 16 -13.83 -7.59 2.54
N MET A 17 -12.71 -7.57 3.25
CA MET A 17 -12.07 -6.34 3.72
C MET A 17 -10.85 -6.03 2.86
N THR A 18 -10.74 -4.77 2.45
CA THR A 18 -9.52 -4.20 1.88
C THR A 18 -8.83 -3.34 2.92
N TYR A 19 -7.52 -3.52 3.06
CA TYR A 19 -6.63 -2.74 3.88
C TYR A 19 -5.81 -1.80 2.99
N VAL A 20 -5.82 -0.51 3.29
CA VAL A 20 -5.02 0.51 2.60
C VAL A 20 -4.01 1.09 3.58
N ASP A 21 -2.72 0.87 3.33
CA ASP A 21 -1.62 1.49 4.06
C ASP A 21 -1.23 2.82 3.36
N CYS A 22 -1.36 3.95 4.04
CA CYS A 22 -0.97 5.28 3.56
C CYS A 22 0.51 5.60 3.85
N ALA A 23 1.35 4.61 4.10
CA ALA A 23 2.80 4.71 4.27
C ALA A 23 3.24 5.73 5.34
N GLY A 24 2.51 5.78 6.46
CA GLY A 24 2.78 6.72 7.56
C GLY A 24 2.13 8.10 7.42
N ASP A 25 1.38 8.36 6.34
CA ASP A 25 0.65 9.62 6.16
C ASP A 25 -0.76 9.58 6.77
N ASP A 26 -0.84 9.93 8.06
CA ASP A 26 -2.09 9.97 8.82
C ASP A 26 -3.09 11.01 8.27
N THR A 27 -2.61 12.07 7.61
CA THR A 27 -3.48 13.12 7.05
C THR A 27 -4.21 12.58 5.82
N VAL A 28 -3.47 11.95 4.92
CA VAL A 28 -4.05 11.28 3.75
C VAL A 28 -5.03 10.18 4.17
N ALA A 29 -4.71 9.42 5.22
CA ALA A 29 -5.60 8.38 5.71
C ALA A 29 -6.95 8.92 6.20
N GLN A 30 -6.96 10.02 6.97
CA GLN A 30 -8.19 10.67 7.44
C GLN A 30 -9.02 11.28 6.30
N GLU A 31 -8.35 11.92 5.34
CA GLU A 31 -9.02 12.48 4.16
C GLU A 31 -9.63 11.39 3.29
N LEU A 32 -8.90 10.29 3.08
CA LEU A 32 -9.38 9.14 2.31
C LEU A 32 -10.54 8.43 3.03
N GLU A 33 -10.51 8.29 4.35
CA GLU A 33 -11.66 7.79 5.11
C GLU A 33 -12.91 8.66 4.87
N THR A 34 -12.76 9.97 4.94
CA THR A 34 -13.86 10.93 4.70
C THR A 34 -14.38 10.81 3.26
N TYR A 35 -13.48 10.68 2.30
CA TYR A 35 -13.81 10.51 0.88
C TYR A 35 -14.56 9.21 0.62
N LEU A 36 -14.08 8.09 1.17
CA LEU A 36 -14.74 6.78 1.02
C LEU A 36 -16.15 6.80 1.63
N LYS A 37 -16.30 7.37 2.83
CA LYS A 37 -17.62 7.51 3.47
C LYS A 37 -18.58 8.38 2.67
N SER A 38 -18.11 9.48 2.08
CA SER A 38 -18.97 10.33 1.24
C SER A 38 -19.42 9.66 -0.06
N HIS A 39 -18.70 8.62 -0.51
CA HIS A 39 -19.04 7.79 -1.66
C HIS A 39 -19.76 6.48 -1.28
N GLY A 40 -20.17 6.34 -0.02
CA GLY A 40 -21.01 5.22 0.45
C GLY A 40 -20.25 3.97 0.91
N PHE A 41 -18.92 4.02 1.00
CA PHE A 41 -18.12 2.90 1.50
C PHE A 41 -18.06 2.92 3.03
N SER A 42 -18.10 1.73 3.65
CA SER A 42 -17.80 1.57 5.07
C SER A 42 -16.29 1.51 5.26
N ALA A 43 -15.70 2.65 5.65
CA ALA A 43 -14.26 2.79 5.87
C ALA A 43 -13.97 3.28 7.29
N LYS A 44 -12.82 2.87 7.84
CA LYS A 44 -12.31 3.36 9.12
C LYS A 44 -10.80 3.50 9.07
N ALA A 45 -10.29 4.68 9.46
CA ALA A 45 -8.86 4.89 9.62
C ALA A 45 -8.40 4.59 11.06
N ASP A 46 -7.21 4.01 11.17
CA ASP A 46 -6.39 3.95 12.39
C ASP A 46 -4.97 4.37 12.02
N LYS A 47 -4.59 5.59 12.42
CA LYS A 47 -3.37 6.27 11.94
C LYS A 47 -3.33 6.31 10.42
N SER A 48 -2.29 5.74 9.80
CA SER A 48 -2.09 5.67 8.36
C SER A 48 -2.72 4.44 7.72
N MET A 49 -3.38 3.56 8.48
CA MET A 49 -4.06 2.39 7.94
C MET A 49 -5.56 2.65 7.80
N ILE A 50 -6.15 2.23 6.68
CA ILE A 50 -7.59 2.26 6.46
C ILE A 50 -8.10 0.83 6.24
N VAL A 51 -9.18 0.47 6.91
CA VAL A 51 -9.95 -0.74 6.62
C VAL A 51 -11.23 -0.36 5.90
N VAL A 52 -11.50 -0.99 4.76
CA VAL A 52 -12.68 -0.78 3.93
C VAL A 52 -13.42 -2.10 3.79
N ASN A 53 -14.71 -2.13 4.13
CA ASN A 53 -15.54 -3.33 3.98
C ASN A 53 -16.09 -3.45 2.55
N GLU A 54 -15.18 -3.50 1.58
CA GLU A 54 -15.46 -3.64 0.16
C GLU A 54 -14.18 -4.09 -0.55
N ASN A 55 -14.31 -4.80 -1.67
CA ASN A 55 -13.19 -5.20 -2.52
C ASN A 55 -13.05 -4.28 -3.74
N ASP A 56 -11.93 -4.40 -4.47
CA ASP A 56 -11.73 -3.77 -5.78
C ASP A 56 -11.94 -2.24 -5.79
N ILE A 57 -11.54 -1.60 -4.69
CA ILE A 57 -11.62 -0.14 -4.50
C ILE A 57 -10.54 0.64 -5.28
N ASP A 58 -9.71 -0.03 -6.09
CA ASP A 58 -8.62 0.60 -6.85
C ASP A 58 -9.09 1.81 -7.66
N HIS A 59 -10.26 1.70 -8.28
CA HIS A 59 -10.84 2.76 -9.10
C HIS A 59 -11.19 4.00 -8.26
N ILE A 60 -11.81 3.82 -7.08
CA ILE A 60 -12.20 4.94 -6.21
C ILE A 60 -10.96 5.60 -5.59
N LEU A 61 -9.90 4.83 -5.30
CA LEU A 61 -8.62 5.38 -4.87
C LEU A 61 -7.98 6.25 -5.98
N VAL A 62 -8.05 5.82 -7.24
CA VAL A 62 -7.57 6.64 -8.37
C VAL A 62 -8.36 7.94 -8.51
N HIS A 63 -9.68 7.91 -8.27
CA HIS A 63 -10.52 9.12 -8.27
C HIS A 63 -10.15 10.06 -7.14
N PHE A 64 -9.99 9.55 -5.91
CA PHE A 64 -9.51 10.31 -4.77
C PHE A 64 -8.23 11.08 -5.10
N LEU A 65 -7.21 10.39 -5.62
CA LEU A 65 -5.93 11.03 -5.94
C LEU A 65 -6.05 12.14 -6.98
N LYS A 66 -6.93 11.98 -7.97
CA LYS A 66 -7.17 13.01 -9.00
C LYS A 66 -7.91 14.21 -8.42
N GLU A 67 -8.99 13.98 -7.69
CA GLU A 67 -9.85 15.04 -7.16
C GLU A 67 -9.16 15.85 -6.06
N THR A 68 -8.26 15.22 -5.31
CA THR A 68 -7.45 15.92 -4.30
C THR A 68 -6.09 16.39 -4.81
N ASN A 69 -5.82 16.30 -6.12
CA ASN A 69 -4.58 16.71 -6.75
C ASN A 69 -3.30 16.07 -6.14
N ARG A 70 -3.36 14.79 -5.78
CA ARG A 70 -2.27 13.96 -5.21
C ARG A 70 -1.64 13.05 -6.25
N LEU A 71 -1.22 13.63 -7.37
CA LEU A 71 -0.70 12.89 -8.53
C LEU A 71 0.68 12.25 -8.30
N ASP A 72 1.38 12.66 -7.24
CA ASP A 72 2.65 12.13 -6.78
C ASP A 72 2.52 10.86 -5.92
N TYR A 73 1.31 10.53 -5.46
CA TYR A 73 1.03 9.24 -4.83
C TYR A 73 0.81 8.15 -5.88
N LYS A 74 1.15 6.92 -5.50
CA LYS A 74 0.92 5.70 -6.29
C LYS A 74 0.19 4.69 -5.44
N ILE A 75 -0.71 3.95 -6.09
CA ILE A 75 -1.40 2.80 -5.52
C ILE A 75 -0.67 1.54 -5.99
N ARG A 76 -0.26 0.70 -5.04
CA ARG A 76 0.41 -0.57 -5.29
C ARG A 76 -0.38 -1.69 -4.62
N LYS A 77 -0.80 -2.68 -5.41
CA LYS A 77 -1.44 -3.88 -4.90
C LYS A 77 -0.37 -4.84 -4.34
N ILE A 78 -0.44 -5.11 -3.04
CA ILE A 78 0.47 -6.05 -2.36
C ILE A 78 -0.07 -7.46 -2.52
N ASP A 79 -1.38 -7.64 -2.27
CA ASP A 79 -2.12 -8.87 -2.52
C ASP A 79 -3.61 -8.56 -2.80
N SER A 80 -4.52 -9.52 -2.65
CA SER A 80 -5.95 -9.33 -2.91
C SER A 80 -6.63 -8.37 -1.93
N GLU A 81 -6.13 -8.26 -0.70
CA GLU A 81 -6.74 -7.51 0.40
C GLU A 81 -5.89 -6.28 0.77
N ASN A 82 -4.60 -6.27 0.48
CA ASN A 82 -3.68 -5.22 0.91
C ASN A 82 -3.25 -4.32 -0.26
N LEU A 83 -3.51 -3.02 -0.09
CA LEU A 83 -3.11 -1.94 -0.98
C LEU A 83 -2.15 -1.00 -0.23
N LEU A 84 -1.13 -0.50 -0.94
CA LEU A 84 -0.23 0.52 -0.45
C LEU A 84 -0.47 1.80 -1.25
N LEU A 85 -0.73 2.89 -0.55
CA LEU A 85 -0.82 4.24 -1.08
C LEU A 85 0.38 5.06 -0.59
N SER A 86 1.33 5.33 -1.47
CA SER A 86 2.60 5.94 -1.07
C SER A 86 3.10 6.96 -2.07
N LYS A 87 3.82 7.98 -1.59
CA LYS A 87 4.67 8.84 -2.42
C LYS A 87 5.97 8.12 -2.72
N GLU A 88 6.22 7.81 -3.99
CA GLU A 88 7.48 7.22 -4.41
C GLU A 88 8.56 8.31 -4.46
N VAL A 89 9.71 7.99 -3.90
CA VAL A 89 10.85 8.89 -3.76
C VAL A 89 12.10 8.19 -4.27
N GLN A 90 13.04 8.95 -4.84
CA GLN A 90 14.29 8.36 -5.31
C GLN A 90 15.16 8.03 -4.10
N LEU A 91 15.82 6.87 -4.14
CA LEU A 91 16.74 6.44 -3.07
C LEU A 91 17.84 7.48 -2.83
N GLU A 92 18.27 8.12 -3.91
CA GLU A 92 19.26 9.19 -3.93
C GLU A 92 18.82 10.42 -3.10
N ASP A 93 17.51 10.70 -3.02
CA ASP A 93 16.97 11.81 -2.20
C ASP A 93 17.18 11.57 -0.70
N PHE A 94 17.37 10.31 -0.30
CA PHE A 94 17.63 9.89 1.08
C PHE A 94 19.12 9.68 1.37
N GLY A 95 20.00 10.06 0.44
CA GLY A 95 21.44 9.90 0.58
C GLY A 95 21.92 8.45 0.37
N PHE A 96 21.06 7.56 -0.13
CA PHE A 96 21.48 6.22 -0.51
C PHE A 96 22.09 6.19 -1.91
N PHE A 97 23.04 5.28 -2.07
CA PHE A 97 23.68 4.97 -3.33
C PHE A 97 23.11 3.66 -3.86
N ARG A 98 22.57 3.67 -5.08
CA ARG A 98 22.08 2.46 -5.75
C ARG A 98 23.17 1.84 -6.61
N CYS A 99 23.42 0.55 -6.45
CA CYS A 99 24.25 -0.21 -7.37
C CYS A 99 23.56 -0.31 -8.73
N GLU A 100 24.23 0.17 -9.76
CA GLU A 100 23.75 0.18 -11.14
C GLU A 100 23.58 -1.22 -11.75
N MET A 101 24.23 -2.22 -11.19
CA MET A 101 24.22 -3.59 -11.73
C MET A 101 23.06 -4.44 -11.19
N CYS A 102 22.70 -4.26 -9.91
CA CYS A 102 21.72 -5.11 -9.24
C CYS A 102 20.65 -4.35 -8.46
N GLY A 103 20.72 -3.02 -8.41
CA GLY A 103 19.76 -2.18 -7.69
C GLY A 103 19.93 -2.16 -6.17
N TYR A 104 20.94 -2.82 -5.61
CA TYR A 104 21.18 -2.84 -4.16
C TYR A 104 21.47 -1.43 -3.64
N ALA A 105 20.80 -1.02 -2.56
CA ALA A 105 20.95 0.30 -1.94
C ALA A 105 21.97 0.27 -0.81
N LEU A 106 22.89 1.24 -0.78
CA LEU A 106 23.97 1.36 0.20
C LEU A 106 23.99 2.75 0.81
N SER A 107 24.43 2.86 2.06
CA SER A 107 24.35 4.11 2.83
C SER A 107 25.51 5.07 2.58
N SER A 108 26.56 4.59 1.91
CA SER A 108 27.72 5.40 1.56
C SER A 108 28.34 5.01 0.23
N GLN A 109 29.11 5.94 -0.34
CA GLN A 109 29.87 5.69 -1.55
C GLN A 109 30.96 4.62 -1.34
N GLU A 110 31.58 4.57 -0.16
CA GLU A 110 32.59 3.55 0.18
C GLU A 110 31.98 2.13 0.15
N GLU A 111 30.81 1.96 0.77
CA GLU A 111 30.08 0.70 0.72
C GLU A 111 29.73 0.32 -0.72
N LEU A 112 29.29 1.27 -1.56
CA LEU A 112 29.02 1.02 -2.97
C LEU A 112 30.26 0.51 -3.72
N LEU A 113 31.42 1.13 -3.49
CA LEU A 113 32.68 0.70 -4.11
C LEU A 113 33.05 -0.72 -3.67
N VAL A 114 32.88 -1.05 -2.39
CA VAL A 114 33.10 -2.40 -1.87
C VAL A 114 32.14 -3.40 -2.53
N HIS A 115 30.85 -3.05 -2.62
CA HIS A 115 29.82 -3.89 -3.21
C HIS A 115 30.08 -4.16 -4.70
N ARG A 116 30.53 -3.17 -5.46
CA ARG A 116 30.92 -3.35 -6.88
C ARG A 116 32.00 -4.41 -7.08
N ARG A 117 32.90 -4.58 -6.10
CA ARG A 117 33.91 -5.66 -6.15
C ARG A 117 33.30 -7.06 -6.08
N ALA A 118 32.15 -7.23 -5.42
CA ALA A 118 31.43 -8.52 -5.41
C ALA A 118 30.87 -8.87 -6.79
N HIS A 119 30.66 -7.89 -7.65
CA HIS A 119 30.32 -8.08 -9.07
C HIS A 119 31.55 -8.23 -9.98
N GLY A 120 32.76 -8.33 -9.41
CA GLY A 120 34.01 -8.47 -10.16
C GLY A 120 34.57 -7.16 -10.72
N ILE A 121 34.01 -5.99 -10.36
CA ILE A 121 34.60 -4.70 -10.73
C ILE A 121 35.75 -4.40 -9.78
N GLN A 122 36.98 -4.50 -10.28
CA GLN A 122 38.15 -3.89 -9.65
C GLN A 122 38.32 -2.48 -10.25
N LEU A 123 37.92 -1.46 -9.50
CA LEU A 123 38.25 -0.08 -9.84
C LEU A 123 39.77 0.10 -9.60
N LEU A 124 40.51 0.28 -10.69
CA LEU A 124 41.93 0.66 -10.72
C LEU A 124 42.11 2.15 -10.45
#